data_AF-A0ABD6ARW0-F1
#
_entry.id   AF-A0ABD6ARW0-F1
#
_cell.length_a   1.000
_cell.length_b   1.000
_cell.length_c   1.000
_cell.angle_alpha   90.00
_cell.angle_beta   90.00
_cell.angle_gamma   90.00
#
_symmetry.space_group_name_H-M   'P 1'
#
loop_
_entity.id
_entity.type
_entity.pdbx_description
1 polymer ?
#
loop_
_entity_poly.entity_id
_entity_poly.type
_entity_poly.pdbx_seq_one_letter_code
_entity_poly.pdbx_strand_id
1 'polypeptide(L)'
;MNQDNTNHAVVVEINQGGEVVYSDGRTLEPESDSELESFAENGEYQVAVTVDGQTTVQTYTFPSDDSATTIGINNDGSVTIST
;
A
#
# COMPACT_ATOMS: atom_id res chain seq x y z
N MET A 1 -4.31 9.49 -15.09
CA MET A 1 -4.34 8.23 -15.85
C MET A 1 -2.95 7.98 -16.38
N ASN A 2 -2.32 6.92 -15.90
CA ASN A 2 -1.09 6.39 -16.46
C ASN A 2 -1.49 5.61 -17.74
N GLN A 3 -0.96 5.99 -18.90
CA GLN A 3 -1.30 5.36 -20.20
C GLN A 3 -0.28 4.27 -20.55
N ASP A 4 0.14 3.47 -19.57
CA ASP A 4 0.98 2.31 -19.83
C ASP A 4 0.09 1.07 -19.94
N ASN A 5 0.18 0.37 -21.06
CA ASN A 5 -0.59 -0.84 -21.36
C ASN A 5 -0.03 -2.07 -20.60
N THR A 6 0.58 -1.83 -19.44
CA THR A 6 1.41 -2.77 -18.70
C THR A 6 0.76 -3.12 -17.37
N ASN A 7 0.79 -4.41 -17.02
CA ASN A 7 0.37 -4.88 -15.71
C ASN A 7 1.49 -4.59 -14.70
N HIS A 8 1.11 -4.08 -13.53
CA HIS A 8 2.06 -3.82 -12.46
C HIS A 8 1.90 -4.85 -11.35
N ALA A 9 3.00 -5.51 -10.97
CA ALA A 9 3.01 -6.39 -9.81
C ALA A 9 3.24 -5.54 -8.56
N VAL A 10 2.24 -5.46 -7.68
CA VAL A 10 2.31 -4.67 -6.46
C VAL A 10 2.25 -5.54 -5.23
N VAL A 11 3.16 -5.31 -4.29
CA VAL A 11 3.17 -5.93 -2.96
C VAL A 11 3.25 -4.83 -1.92
N VAL A 12 2.38 -4.86 -0.92
CA VAL A 12 2.39 -3.94 0.20
C VAL A 12 2.62 -4.71 1.48
N GLU A 13 3.62 -4.29 2.24
CA GLU A 13 4.02 -4.88 3.51
C GLU A 13 4.02 -3.79 4.59
N ILE A 14 3.28 -4.00 5.66
CA ILE A 14 3.28 -3.13 6.82
C ILE A 14 4.16 -3.79 7.88
N ASN A 15 5.15 -3.04 8.36
CA ASN A 15 6.17 -3.49 9.28
C ASN A 15 6.09 -2.71 10.59
N GLN A 16 6.24 -3.41 11.71
CA GLN A 16 6.39 -2.80 13.04
C GLN A 16 7.67 -3.32 13.68
N GLY A 17 8.61 -2.44 14.02
CA GLY A 17 9.86 -2.85 14.68
C GLY A 17 10.70 -3.85 13.88
N GLY A 18 10.53 -3.93 12.55
CA GLY A 18 11.23 -4.87 11.68
C GLY A 18 10.51 -6.20 11.43
N GLU A 19 9.29 -6.38 11.97
CA GLU A 19 8.44 -7.53 11.69
C GLU A 19 7.28 -7.14 10.76
N VAL A 20 7.03 -7.93 9.72
CA VAL A 20 5.88 -7.75 8.82
C VAL A 20 4.62 -8.20 9.55
N VAL A 21 3.72 -7.27 9.84
CA VAL A 21 2.43 -7.53 10.50
C VAL A 21 1.28 -7.69 9.50
N TYR A 22 1.46 -7.17 8.28
CA TYR A 22 0.51 -7.29 7.18
C TYR A 22 1.26 -7.37 5.86
N SER A 23 0.81 -8.23 4.95
CA SER A 23 1.34 -8.35 3.60
C SER A 23 0.20 -8.67 2.65
N ASP A 24 0.03 -7.87 1.60
CA ASP A 24 -0.90 -8.12 0.51
C ASP A 24 -0.24 -7.88 -0.83
N GLY A 25 -0.46 -8.79 -1.78
CA GLY A 25 0.14 -8.75 -3.10
C GLY A 25 -0.92 -8.92 -4.18
N ARG A 26 -0.92 -8.04 -5.18
CA ARG A 26 -1.85 -8.07 -6.30
C ARG A 26 -1.20 -7.62 -7.59
N THR A 27 -1.73 -8.11 -8.70
CA THR A 27 -1.43 -7.58 -10.02
C THR A 27 -2.46 -6.52 -10.36
N LEU A 28 -2.01 -5.30 -10.63
CA LEU A 28 -2.86 -4.24 -11.18
C LEU A 28 -2.93 -4.39 -12.70
N GLU A 29 -4.15 -4.48 -13.22
CA GLU A 29 -4.41 -4.37 -14.64
C GLU A 29 -4.09 -2.95 -15.14
N PRO A 30 -3.87 -2.76 -16.45
CA PRO A 30 -3.53 -1.47 -17.01
C PRO A 30 -4.63 -0.45 -16.72
N GLU A 31 -4.23 0.79 -16.44
CA GLU A 31 -5.14 1.92 -16.16
C GLU A 31 -6.10 1.69 -14.97
N SER A 32 -5.84 0.69 -14.13
CA SER A 32 -6.70 0.32 -13.01
C SER A 32 -6.03 0.63 -11.67
N ASP A 33 -6.78 1.28 -10.80
CA ASP A 33 -6.41 1.51 -9.41
C ASP A 33 -7.03 0.42 -8.52
N SER A 34 -6.41 0.16 -7.37
CA SER A 34 -6.92 -0.85 -6.44
C SER A 34 -6.71 -0.44 -4.99
N GLU A 35 -7.64 -0.83 -4.13
CA GLU A 35 -7.61 -0.52 -2.70
C GLU A 35 -7.35 -1.79 -1.89
N LEU A 36 -6.40 -1.72 -0.97
CA LEU A 36 -6.15 -2.81 -0.02
C LEU A 36 -7.29 -2.95 0.99
N GLU A 37 -7.33 -4.11 1.65
CA GLU A 37 -8.13 -4.21 2.87
C GLU A 37 -7.67 -3.16 3.88
N SER A 38 -8.64 -2.64 4.64
CA SER A 38 -8.37 -1.61 5.62
C SER A 38 -7.50 -2.13 6.74
N PHE A 39 -6.50 -1.34 7.13
CA PHE A 39 -5.65 -1.64 8.27
C PHE A 39 -6.21 -0.94 9.51
N ALA A 40 -6.61 -1.73 10.51
CA ALA A 40 -7.31 -1.28 11.71
C ALA A 40 -6.42 -1.24 12.97
N GLU A 41 -5.11 -1.37 12.80
CA GLU A 41 -4.16 -1.24 13.90
C GLU A 41 -3.71 0.21 14.10
N ASN A 42 -3.36 0.55 15.33
CA ASN A 42 -3.03 1.91 15.73
C ASN A 42 -1.52 2.06 15.99
N GLY A 43 -0.96 3.23 15.69
CA GLY A 43 0.44 3.55 15.99
C GLY A 43 1.33 3.75 14.76
N GLU A 44 2.65 3.88 14.97
CA GLU A 44 3.61 4.10 13.89
C GLU A 44 4.08 2.78 13.27
N TYR A 45 3.97 2.69 11.95
CA TYR A 45 4.39 1.53 11.16
C TYR A 45 5.17 1.98 9.92
N GLN A 46 5.99 1.08 9.38
CA GLN A 46 6.65 1.24 8.09
C GLN A 46 5.85 0.51 7.02
N VAL A 47 5.28 1.26 6.07
CA VAL A 47 4.60 0.72 4.91
C VAL A 47 5.61 0.64 3.77
N ALA A 48 5.97 -0.58 3.38
CA ALA A 48 6.82 -0.88 2.24
C ALA A 48 5.92 -1.29 1.06
N VAL A 49 6.14 -0.67 -0.10
CA VAL A 49 5.36 -0.89 -1.31
C VAL A 49 6.34 -1.26 -2.41
N THR A 50 6.23 -2.46 -2.95
CA THR A 50 7.04 -2.94 -4.05
C THR A 50 6.21 -2.97 -5.33
N VAL A 51 6.60 -2.18 -6.32
CA VAL A 51 5.96 -2.12 -7.65
C VAL A 51 6.98 -2.56 -8.69
N ASP A 52 6.69 -3.64 -9.41
CA ASP A 52 7.58 -4.24 -10.42
C ASP A 52 9.01 -4.50 -9.92
N GLY A 53 9.11 -4.86 -8.63
CA GLY A 53 10.38 -5.11 -7.96
C GLY A 53 11.09 -3.86 -7.42
N GLN A 54 10.52 -2.67 -7.58
CA GLN A 54 11.01 -1.44 -6.94
C GLN A 54 10.26 -1.17 -5.64
N THR A 55 10.98 -1.22 -4.52
CA THR A 55 10.40 -0.98 -3.18
C THR A 55 10.58 0.46 -2.74
N THR A 56 9.47 1.09 -2.32
CA THR A 56 9.43 2.37 -1.61
C THR A 56 8.96 2.13 -0.18
N VAL A 57 9.64 2.70 0.80
CA VAL A 57 9.27 2.57 2.22
C VAL A 57 8.88 3.93 2.77
N GLN A 58 7.72 4.01 3.42
CA GLN A 58 7.23 5.20 4.11
C GLN A 58 6.84 4.86 5.54
N THR A 59 7.13 5.77 6.46
CA THR A 59 6.63 5.67 7.84
C THR A 59 5.27 6.36 7.92
N TYR A 60 4.26 5.67 8.45
CA TYR A 60 2.91 6.20 8.63
C TYR A 60 2.42 5.92 10.05
N THR A 61 1.78 6.93 10.67
CA THR A 61 1.13 6.77 11.97
C THR A 61 -0.35 6.55 11.75
N PHE A 62 -0.80 5.32 11.97
CA PHE A 62 -2.21 4.96 11.91
C PHE A 62 -2.94 5.58 13.12
N PRO A 63 -4.03 6.34 12.87
CA PRO A 63 -4.76 7.04 13.91
C PRO A 63 -5.40 6.05 14.88
N SER A 64 -5.51 6.43 16.15
CA SER A 64 -6.02 5.56 17.22
C SER A 64 -7.55 5.55 17.36
N ASP A 65 -8.24 6.33 16.54
CA ASP A 65 -9.69 6.29 16.42
C ASP A 65 -10.09 5.03 15.63
N ASP A 66 -11.34 4.56 15.78
CA ASP A 66 -11.93 3.40 15.06
C ASP A 66 -12.04 3.61 13.53
N SER A 67 -11.26 4.55 12.99
CA SER A 67 -11.19 4.93 11.58
C SER A 67 -10.32 3.94 10.82
N ALA A 68 -10.95 3.16 9.97
CA ALA A 68 -10.28 2.28 9.02
C ALA A 68 -9.38 3.10 8.08
N THR A 69 -8.07 2.82 8.09
CA THR A 69 -7.16 3.46 7.12
C THR A 69 -7.17 2.66 5.83
N THR A 70 -7.41 3.35 4.71
CA THR A 70 -7.39 2.76 3.38
C THR A 70 -6.05 3.04 2.71
N ILE A 71 -5.45 2.00 2.16
CA ILE A 71 -4.21 2.10 1.39
C ILE A 71 -4.59 1.89 -0.08
N GLY A 72 -4.63 2.99 -0.83
CA GLY A 72 -4.86 3.01 -2.27
C GLY A 72 -3.55 2.81 -3.02
N ILE A 73 -3.60 2.00 -4.07
CA ILE A 73 -2.49 1.78 -4.99
C ILE A 73 -2.91 2.30 -6.35
N ASN A 74 -2.18 3.31 -6.81
CA ASN A 74 -2.42 3.91 -8.11
C ASN A 74 -1.64 3.14 -9.19
N ASN A 75 -2.17 3.17 -10.41
CA ASN A 75 -1.54 2.52 -11.55
C ASN A 75 -0.15 3.07 -11.94
N ASP A 76 0.25 4.25 -11.46
CA ASP A 76 1.62 4.77 -11.65
C ASP A 76 2.62 4.20 -10.62
N GLY A 77 2.18 3.26 -9.77
CA GLY A 77 2.99 2.69 -8.69
C GLY A 77 3.07 3.59 -7.45
N SER A 78 2.34 4.70 -7.43
CA SER A 78 2.23 5.53 -6.24
C SER A 78 1.19 4.95 -5.25
N VAL A 79 1.41 5.21 -3.97
CA VAL A 79 0.49 4.77 -2.90
C VAL A 79 -0.08 5.98 -2.21
N THR A 80 -1.38 5.93 -1.98
CA THR A 80 -2.14 6.92 -1.21
C THR A 80 -2.62 6.26 0.08
N ILE A 81 -2.38 6.94 1.20
CA ILE A 81 -2.89 6.51 2.50
C ILE A 81 -3.89 7.57 2.94
N SER A 82 -5.14 7.17 3.14
CA SER A 82 -6.24 8.05 3.56
C SER A 82 -7.03 7.43 4.71
N THR A 83 -7.41 8.28 5.65
CA THR A 83 -8.27 7.96 6.79
C THR A 83 -9.66 8.53 6.58
#